data_AF-A0A2R8VK60-F1
#
_entry.id   AF-A0A2R8VK60-F1
#
_cell.length_a   1.000
_cell.length_b   1.000
_cell.length_c   1.000
_cell.angle_alpha   90.00
_cell.angle_beta   90.00
_cell.angle_gamma   90.00
#
_symmetry.space_group_name_H-M   'P 1'
#
loop_
_entity.id
_entity.type
_entity.pdbx_description
1 polymer ?
#
loop_
_entity_poly.entity_id
_entity_poly.type
_entity_poly.pdbx_seq_one_letter_code
_entity_poly.pdbx_strand_id
1 'polypeptide(L)'
;GWNSGDGVFCPGGSISNMYAMNLARFQRYPDCKQRGLRALPPLALFTSKECHYSITKGAAFLGLGTDSVRVVKADERGRMIPEDLERQIILAEAEGSVPFLVSATSGTTVLGAFDPLDAIADVCQRHGLWFHVDG
;
A
#
# COMPACT_ATOMS: atom_id res chain seq x y z
N GLY A 1 -11.00 -15.76 -4.05
CA GLY A 1 -12.35 -16.24 -4.38
C GLY A 1 -13.15 -15.19 -5.13
N TRP A 2 -12.61 -14.68 -6.24
CA TRP A 2 -13.34 -13.76 -7.12
C TRP A 2 -13.91 -14.55 -8.31
N ASN A 3 -15.13 -14.23 -8.71
CA ASN A 3 -15.83 -14.88 -9.83
C ASN A 3 -15.50 -14.24 -11.19
N SER A 4 -14.80 -13.09 -11.18
CA SER A 4 -14.30 -12.36 -12.34
C SER A 4 -13.10 -11.51 -11.92
N GLY A 5 -12.18 -11.23 -12.84
CA GLY A 5 -11.01 -10.39 -12.56
C GLY A 5 -10.15 -10.15 -13.80
N ASP A 6 -9.02 -9.49 -13.58
CA ASP A 6 -7.98 -9.25 -14.59
C ASP A 6 -6.60 -9.45 -13.96
N GLY A 7 -5.56 -9.62 -14.76
CA GLY A 7 -4.21 -9.85 -14.27
C GLY A 7 -3.16 -9.98 -15.38
N VAL A 8 -1.90 -9.83 -14.98
CA VAL A 8 -0.75 -9.95 -15.87
C VAL A 8 0.41 -10.62 -15.15
N PHE A 9 1.24 -11.37 -15.89
CA PHE A 9 2.51 -11.86 -15.38
C PHE A 9 3.55 -10.74 -15.38
N CYS A 10 4.23 -10.57 -14.25
CA CYS A 10 5.35 -9.65 -14.11
C CYS A 10 6.66 -10.42 -13.92
N PRO A 11 7.82 -9.86 -14.33
CA PRO A 11 9.13 -10.44 -14.05
C PRO A 11 9.52 -10.26 -12.56
N GLY A 12 8.80 -10.94 -11.67
CA GLY A 12 9.02 -10.97 -10.22
C GLY A 12 8.02 -10.13 -9.42
N GLY A 13 7.75 -10.56 -8.17
CA GLY A 13 6.77 -9.94 -7.26
C GLY A 13 7.07 -8.47 -6.93
N SER A 14 8.35 -8.07 -6.96
CA SER A 14 8.71 -6.65 -6.80
C SER A 14 8.07 -5.77 -7.86
N ILE A 15 8.01 -6.23 -9.12
CA ILE A 15 7.37 -5.49 -10.20
C ILE A 15 5.85 -5.57 -10.07
N SER A 16 5.29 -6.72 -9.66
CA SER A 16 3.85 -6.83 -9.36
C SER A 16 3.39 -5.80 -8.32
N ASN A 17 4.15 -5.63 -7.23
CA ASN A 17 3.88 -4.61 -6.21
C ASN A 17 3.91 -3.18 -6.78
N MET A 18 4.84 -2.89 -7.69
CA MET A 18 4.90 -1.60 -8.40
C MET A 18 3.73 -1.39 -9.34
N TYR A 19 3.25 -2.43 -10.02
CA TYR A 19 2.03 -2.38 -10.83
C TYR A 19 0.82 -2.05 -9.97
N ALA A 20 0.65 -2.72 -8.83
CA ALA A 20 -0.44 -2.45 -7.90
C ALA A 20 -0.43 -0.99 -7.40
N MET A 21 0.74 -0.48 -6.99
CA MET A 21 0.91 0.93 -6.60
C MET A 21 0.54 1.90 -7.72
N ASN A 22 0.98 1.61 -8.95
CA ASN A 22 0.68 2.46 -10.10
C ASN A 22 -0.82 2.44 -10.48
N LEU A 23 -1.47 1.28 -10.39
CA LEU A 23 -2.89 1.12 -10.66
C LEU A 23 -3.75 1.86 -9.64
N ALA A 24 -3.44 1.72 -8.35
CA ALA A 24 -4.12 2.45 -7.28
C ALA A 24 -4.02 3.96 -7.46
N ARG A 25 -2.83 4.45 -7.80
CA ARG A 25 -2.62 5.87 -8.12
C ARG A 25 -3.43 6.31 -9.34
N PHE A 26 -3.40 5.51 -10.42
CA PHE A 26 -4.12 5.85 -11.65
C PHE A 26 -5.64 5.86 -11.45
N GLN A 27 -6.18 4.94 -10.65
CA GLN A 27 -7.60 4.95 -10.31
C GLN A 27 -8.00 6.25 -9.59
N ARG A 28 -7.17 6.72 -8.67
CA ARG A 28 -7.45 7.95 -7.90
C ARG A 28 -7.18 9.23 -8.68
N TYR A 29 -6.12 9.26 -9.48
CA TYR A 29 -5.67 10.43 -10.24
C TYR A 29 -5.26 10.03 -11.68
N PRO A 30 -6.22 9.77 -12.58
CA PRO A 30 -5.91 9.27 -13.93
C PRO A 30 -5.07 10.25 -14.75
N ASP A 31 -5.29 11.55 -14.57
CA ASP A 31 -4.54 12.63 -15.23
C ASP A 31 -3.04 12.61 -14.88
N CYS A 32 -2.62 11.94 -13.80
CA CYS A 32 -1.21 11.83 -13.43
C CYS A 32 -0.40 11.09 -14.50
N LYS A 33 -1.06 10.27 -15.34
CA LYS A 33 -0.43 9.58 -16.46
C LYS A 33 0.16 10.56 -17.48
N GLN A 34 -0.51 11.69 -17.73
CA GLN A 34 -0.02 12.72 -18.65
C GLN A 34 0.68 13.87 -17.93
N ARG A 35 0.15 14.30 -16.77
CA ARG A 35 0.60 15.52 -16.07
C ARG A 35 1.66 15.26 -14.99
N GLY A 36 1.93 14.00 -14.68
CA GLY A 36 2.86 13.60 -13.63
C GLY A 36 2.32 13.89 -12.22
N LEU A 37 3.18 13.63 -11.22
CA LEU A 37 2.84 13.74 -9.80
C LEU A 37 2.96 15.16 -9.24
N ARG A 38 3.73 16.03 -9.89
CA ARG A 38 4.11 17.35 -9.33
C ARG A 38 2.89 18.25 -9.02
N ALA A 39 1.79 18.05 -9.74
CA ALA A 39 0.56 18.81 -9.57
C ALA A 39 -0.42 18.17 -8.56
N LEU A 40 -0.08 17.00 -8.00
CA LEU A 40 -0.91 16.31 -7.01
C LEU A 40 -0.50 16.71 -5.58
N PRO A 41 -1.42 16.58 -4.61
CA PRO A 41 -1.03 16.61 -3.20
C PRO A 41 -0.07 15.45 -2.88
N PRO A 42 0.68 15.53 -1.77
CA PRO A 42 1.48 14.41 -1.30
C PRO A 42 0.61 13.16 -1.14
N LEU A 43 1.07 12.01 -1.64
CA LEU A 43 0.35 10.75 -1.51
C LEU A 43 0.96 9.92 -0.38
N ALA A 44 0.13 9.17 0.35
CA ALA A 44 0.57 8.27 1.41
C ALA A 44 0.10 6.83 1.14
N LEU A 45 1.03 5.89 1.24
CA LEU A 45 0.74 4.46 1.24
C LEU A 45 1.20 3.80 2.53
N PHE A 46 0.51 2.74 2.96
CA PHE A 46 0.72 2.11 4.25
C PHE A 46 1.13 0.66 4.06
N THR A 47 2.12 0.20 4.83
CA THR A 47 2.61 -1.17 4.75
C THR A 47 3.16 -1.63 6.10
N SER A 48 3.21 -2.94 6.32
CA SER A 48 3.73 -3.51 7.57
C SER A 48 5.22 -3.23 7.72
N LYS A 49 5.70 -3.10 8.96
CA LYS A 49 7.14 -3.10 9.27
C LYS A 49 7.86 -4.34 8.72
N GLU A 50 7.16 -5.47 8.62
CA GLU A 50 7.69 -6.74 8.14
C GLU A 50 7.48 -6.96 6.62
N CYS A 51 7.06 -5.92 5.89
CA CYS A 51 6.80 -6.02 4.45
C CYS A 51 8.06 -6.23 3.61
N HIS A 52 7.87 -6.71 2.38
CA HIS A 52 8.97 -6.81 1.44
C HIS A 52 9.50 -5.42 1.04
N TYR A 53 10.82 -5.27 1.02
CA TYR A 53 11.50 -4.00 0.72
C TYR A 53 11.13 -3.38 -0.65
N SER A 54 10.50 -4.15 -1.54
CA SER A 54 10.03 -3.65 -2.84
C SER A 54 9.00 -2.54 -2.72
N ILE A 55 8.25 -2.45 -1.62
CA ILE A 55 7.28 -1.35 -1.44
C ILE A 55 8.01 -0.01 -1.42
N THR A 56 9.04 0.11 -0.59
CA THR A 56 9.88 1.32 -0.51
C THR A 56 10.63 1.60 -1.80
N LYS A 57 11.20 0.57 -2.44
CA LYS A 57 11.86 0.72 -3.76
C LYS A 57 10.88 1.18 -4.84
N GLY A 58 9.67 0.62 -4.85
CA GLY A 58 8.61 0.96 -5.78
C GLY A 58 8.14 2.40 -5.61
N ALA A 59 7.94 2.86 -4.37
CA ALA A 59 7.57 4.24 -4.07
C ALA A 59 8.63 5.24 -4.60
N ALA A 60 9.92 4.95 -4.39
CA ALA A 60 11.01 5.74 -4.95
C ALA A 60 10.99 5.73 -6.49
N PHE A 61 10.87 4.55 -7.10
CA PHE A 61 10.89 4.39 -8.56
C PHE A 61 9.70 5.08 -9.25
N LEU A 62 8.52 5.03 -8.63
CA LEU A 62 7.30 5.63 -9.17
C LEU A 62 7.21 7.15 -8.94
N GLY A 63 8.23 7.76 -8.33
CA GLY A 63 8.30 9.20 -8.08
C GLY A 63 7.49 9.70 -6.87
N LEU A 64 7.01 8.78 -6.02
CA LEU A 64 6.28 9.11 -4.79
C LEU A 64 7.23 9.54 -3.66
N GLY A 65 8.46 9.03 -3.69
CA GLY A 65 9.46 9.22 -2.63
C GLY A 65 9.29 8.20 -1.50
N THR A 66 10.38 7.85 -0.81
CA THR A 66 10.34 6.86 0.29
C THR A 66 9.53 7.35 1.48
N ASP A 67 9.46 8.66 1.69
CA ASP A 67 8.72 9.29 2.80
C ASP A 67 7.20 9.18 2.62
N SER A 68 6.73 8.84 1.42
CA SER A 68 5.32 8.50 1.16
C SER A 68 4.91 7.16 1.80
N VAL A 69 5.88 6.31 2.17
CA VAL A 69 5.65 4.99 2.75
C VAL A 69 5.53 5.11 4.26
N ARG A 70 4.31 4.99 4.76
CA ARG A 70 3.99 4.99 6.19
C ARG A 70 4.09 3.56 6.71
N VAL A 71 5.11 3.32 7.51
CA VAL A 71 5.36 2.01 8.12
C VAL A 71 4.45 1.82 9.32
N VAL A 72 3.56 0.85 9.23
CA VAL A 72 2.63 0.46 10.28
C VAL A 72 3.32 -0.54 11.21
N LYS A 73 3.08 -0.40 12.51
CA LYS A 73 3.62 -1.35 13.50
C LYS A 73 3.11 -2.77 13.26
N ALA A 74 3.97 -3.72 13.60
CA ALA A 74 3.64 -5.13 13.65
C ALA A 74 3.59 -5.62 15.11
N ASP A 75 2.75 -6.60 15.39
CA ASP A 75 2.67 -7.30 16.67
C ASP A 75 3.88 -8.23 16.88
N GLU A 76 3.93 -8.91 18.03
CA GLU A 76 5.00 -9.86 18.36
C GLU A 76 5.08 -11.06 17.40
N ARG A 77 4.04 -11.28 16.59
CA ARG A 77 3.95 -12.34 15.59
C ARG A 77 4.28 -11.84 14.19
N GLY A 78 4.71 -10.58 14.05
CA GLY A 78 5.07 -9.96 12.78
C GLY A 78 3.87 -9.54 11.92
N ARG A 79 2.68 -9.40 12.50
CA ARG A 79 1.44 -9.04 11.80
C ARG A 79 1.13 -7.57 11.98
N MET A 80 0.72 -6.89 10.92
CA MET A 80 0.27 -5.50 10.97
C MET A 80 -0.82 -5.30 12.02
N ILE A 81 -0.70 -4.22 12.81
CA ILE A 81 -1.67 -3.82 13.83
C ILE A 81 -2.71 -2.87 13.19
N PRO A 82 -3.98 -3.28 12.99
CA PRO A 82 -5.00 -2.45 12.32
C PRO A 82 -5.27 -1.11 13.02
N GLU A 83 -5.14 -1.06 14.35
CA GLU A 83 -5.30 0.16 15.12
C GLU A 83 -4.19 1.17 14.83
N ASP A 84 -2.96 0.70 14.59
CA ASP A 84 -1.86 1.57 14.19
C ASP A 84 -1.98 2.00 12.72
N LEU A 85 -2.55 1.15 11.86
CA LEU A 85 -2.90 1.52 10.47
C LEU A 85 -3.89 2.69 10.46
N GLU A 86 -5.00 2.58 11.19
CA GLU A 86 -6.00 3.65 11.34
C GLU A 86 -5.36 4.95 11.84
N ARG A 87 -4.51 4.84 12.88
CA ARG A 87 -3.77 5.99 13.42
C ARG A 87 -2.85 6.64 12.40
N GLN A 88 -2.15 5.84 11.59
CA GLN A 88 -1.24 6.35 10.55
C GLN A 88 -2.01 7.04 9.41
N ILE A 89 -3.18 6.54 9.03
CA ILE A 89 -4.04 7.16 8.03
C ILE A 89 -4.46 8.56 8.49
N ILE A 90 -5.04 8.67 9.68
CA ILE A 90 -5.48 9.95 10.25
C ILE A 90 -4.31 10.94 10.36
N LEU A 91 -3.13 10.46 10.78
CA LEU A 91 -1.94 11.31 10.85
C LEU A 91 -1.52 11.82 9.47
N ALA A 92 -1.50 10.96 8.46
CA ALA A 92 -1.14 11.36 7.10
C ALA A 92 -2.10 12.42 6.54
N GLU A 93 -3.39 12.27 6.80
CA GLU A 93 -4.41 13.27 6.42
C GLU A 93 -4.22 14.61 7.15
N ALA A 94 -3.93 14.56 8.46
CA ALA A 94 -3.66 15.76 9.26
C ALA A 94 -2.39 16.51 8.79
N GLU A 95 -1.42 15.79 8.22
CA GLU A 95 -0.22 16.35 7.58
C GLU A 95 -0.48 16.86 6.14
N GLY A 96 -1.72 16.76 5.64
CA GLY A 96 -2.10 17.19 4.29
C GLY A 96 -1.75 16.20 3.19
N SER A 97 -1.34 14.98 3.54
CA SER A 97 -1.16 13.89 2.57
C SER A 97 -2.50 13.24 2.25
N VAL A 98 -2.58 12.60 1.08
CA VAL A 98 -3.75 11.85 0.64
C VAL A 98 -3.43 10.35 0.72
N PRO A 99 -3.99 9.63 1.70
CA PRO A 99 -4.02 8.17 1.72
C PRO A 99 -4.59 7.61 0.42
N PHE A 100 -3.92 6.63 -0.19
CA PHE A 100 -4.44 6.01 -1.42
C PHE A 100 -4.28 4.49 -1.49
N LEU A 101 -3.34 3.89 -0.77
CA LEU A 101 -3.07 2.45 -0.84
C LEU A 101 -2.63 1.89 0.51
N VAL A 102 -3.12 0.70 0.85
CA VAL A 102 -2.59 -0.16 1.90
C VAL A 102 -2.07 -1.44 1.25
N SER A 103 -0.84 -1.83 1.61
CA SER A 103 -0.19 -3.08 1.21
C SER A 103 -0.07 -3.99 2.43
N ALA A 104 -0.98 -4.97 2.55
CA ALA A 104 -0.83 -6.04 3.53
C ALA A 104 0.05 -7.16 2.98
N THR A 105 0.64 -7.96 3.86
CA THR A 105 1.49 -9.09 3.52
C THR A 105 0.87 -10.41 4.00
N SER A 106 0.73 -11.37 3.09
CA SER A 106 0.29 -12.74 3.35
C SER A 106 1.47 -13.70 3.18
N GLY A 107 2.30 -13.80 4.21
CA GLY A 107 3.54 -14.58 4.19
C GLY A 107 4.76 -13.68 4.10
N THR A 108 5.11 -13.03 5.22
CA THR A 108 6.34 -12.23 5.30
C THR A 108 7.57 -13.08 5.02
N THR A 109 8.59 -12.50 4.41
CA THR A 109 9.77 -13.25 3.93
C THR A 109 10.59 -13.90 5.04
N VAL A 110 10.61 -13.30 6.24
CA VAL A 110 11.42 -13.76 7.37
C VAL A 110 10.60 -14.68 8.30
N LEU A 111 9.43 -14.22 8.74
CA LEU A 111 8.63 -14.91 9.76
C LEU A 111 7.51 -15.78 9.17
N GLY A 112 7.19 -15.65 7.88
CA GLY A 112 6.02 -16.28 7.28
C GLY A 112 4.71 -15.77 7.90
N ALA A 113 4.71 -14.54 8.42
CA ALA A 113 3.57 -13.95 9.11
C ALA A 113 2.48 -13.54 8.10
N PHE A 114 1.22 -13.62 8.54
CA PHE A 114 0.05 -13.21 7.77
C PHE A 114 -0.64 -12.06 8.49
N ASP A 115 -0.74 -10.93 7.80
CA ASP A 115 -1.49 -9.78 8.27
C ASP A 115 -2.99 -10.12 8.40
N PRO A 116 -3.72 -9.49 9.36
CA PRO A 116 -5.15 -9.73 9.55
C PRO A 116 -5.98 -9.06 8.43
N LEU A 117 -6.08 -9.72 7.28
CA LEU A 117 -6.64 -9.14 6.05
C LEU A 117 -8.07 -8.60 6.20
N ASP A 118 -8.94 -9.30 6.93
CA ASP A 118 -10.33 -8.86 7.13
C ASP A 118 -10.39 -7.52 7.87
N ALA A 119 -9.64 -7.38 8.97
CA ALA A 119 -9.58 -6.16 9.75
C ALA A 119 -8.95 -5.00 8.96
N ILE A 120 -7.94 -5.29 8.13
CA ILE A 120 -7.30 -4.29 7.26
C ILE A 120 -8.26 -3.88 6.13
N ALA A 121 -9.03 -4.81 5.57
CA ALA A 121 -10.04 -4.52 4.56
C ALA A 121 -11.11 -3.58 5.12
N ASP A 122 -11.58 -3.80 6.35
CA ASP A 122 -12.53 -2.92 7.03
C ASP A 122 -11.97 -1.49 7.17
N VAL A 123 -10.68 -1.34 7.53
CA VAL A 123 -10.01 -0.03 7.58
C VAL A 123 -9.96 0.60 6.18
N CYS A 124 -9.54 -0.14 5.17
CA CYS A 124 -9.46 0.36 3.79
C CYS A 124 -10.83 0.80 3.26
N GLN A 125 -11.89 0.08 3.59
CA GLN A 125 -13.25 0.40 3.17
C GLN A 125 -13.75 1.70 3.81
N ARG A 126 -13.48 1.94 5.10
CA ARG A 126 -13.86 3.18 5.79
C ARG A 126 -13.23 4.43 5.14
N HIS A 127 -11.99 4.29 4.67
CA HIS A 127 -11.19 5.39 4.14
C HIS A 127 -11.15 5.44 2.60
N GLY A 128 -11.80 4.50 1.92
CA GLY A 128 -11.79 4.41 0.44
C GLY A 128 -10.39 4.20 -0.14
N LEU A 129 -9.59 3.33 0.48
CA LEU A 129 -8.21 3.04 0.07
C LEU A 129 -8.13 1.80 -0.81
N TRP A 130 -7.20 1.81 -1.76
CA TRP A 130 -6.86 0.59 -2.50
C TRP A 130 -6.24 -0.42 -1.54
N PHE A 131 -6.77 -1.64 -1.50
CA PHE A 131 -6.24 -2.72 -0.69
C PHE A 131 -5.46 -3.72 -1.54
N HIS A 132 -4.14 -3.70 -1.42
CA HIS A 132 -3.22 -4.65 -2.06
C HIS A 132 -2.75 -5.70 -1.05
N VAL A 133 -2.63 -6.96 -1.49
CA VAL A 133 -2.10 -8.06 -0.70
C VAL A 133 -0.88 -8.64 -1.43
N ASP A 134 0.29 -8.51 -0.82
CA ASP A 134 1.55 -9.14 -1.26
C ASP A 134 1.59 -10.58 -0.72
N GLY A 135 1.64 -11.58 -1.60
CA GLY A 135 1.58 -13.00 -1.26
C GLY A 135 1.99 -13.92 -2.39
#